data_AF-A0A842KYF5-F1
#
_entry.id   AF-A0A842KYF5-F1
#
_cell.length_a   1.000
_cell.length_b   1.000
_cell.length_c   1.000
_cell.angle_alpha   90.00
_cell.angle_beta   90.00
_cell.angle_gamma   90.00
#
_symmetry.space_group_name_H-M   'P 1'
#
loop_
_entity.id
_entity.type
_entity.pdbx_description
1 polymer ?
#
loop_
_entity_poly.entity_id
_entity_poly.type
_entity_poly.pdbx_seq_one_letter_code
_entity_poly.pdbx_strand_id
1 'polypeptide(L)'
;MDKILDEAEMKNVCLAVLGDPLFATTHLTLILECRKRNISYKVIHNTSIISILMNSFGLHPYKFGKIATIVRKSGTPATTVYFTLYENLVKKLHTIFLLEYDIESKEGVKPNDAFNILKEAEEVYKLGAFSSETFVIVACRVHREDEKIYMGRVKELLEIDFGQPPYSLIIPSELHFMEREALSVLFGLEKRNEINNSKMIKKKVEYLVYKYVGNTRKALEDARKRLPRKEFDSLFENVECYLDDAIRFLNLGEENLAMLCVGYAEGLLDALRFQGILELKW
;
A
#
# COMPACT_ATOMS: atom_id res chain seq x y z
N MET A 1 4.54 -10.40 -30.08
CA MET A 1 5.95 -10.35 -29.63
C MET A 1 6.83 -11.22 -30.55
N ASP A 2 6.36 -12.41 -30.94
CA ASP A 2 7.10 -13.32 -31.83
C ASP A 2 7.54 -12.71 -33.16
N LYS A 3 6.66 -11.95 -33.83
CA LYS A 3 7.02 -11.27 -35.08
C LYS A 3 8.25 -10.35 -34.96
N ILE A 4 8.48 -9.74 -33.79
CA ILE A 4 9.66 -8.88 -33.55
C ILE A 4 10.92 -9.75 -33.45
N LEU A 5 10.82 -10.90 -32.78
CA LEU A 5 11.92 -11.85 -32.60
C LEU A 5 12.29 -12.52 -33.92
N ASP A 6 11.31 -12.96 -34.69
CA ASP A 6 11.53 -13.62 -36.00
C ASP A 6 12.24 -12.67 -36.98
N GLU A 7 11.87 -11.38 -36.97
CA GLU A 7 12.56 -10.36 -37.75
C GLU A 7 13.98 -10.09 -37.23
N ALA A 8 14.18 -10.13 -35.91
CA ALA A 8 15.48 -9.90 -35.29
C ALA A 8 16.52 -11.01 -35.56
N GLU A 9 16.08 -12.20 -35.98
CA GLU A 9 16.97 -13.28 -36.46
C GLU A 9 17.62 -12.93 -37.81
N MET A 10 16.94 -12.15 -38.64
CA MET A 10 17.40 -11.84 -40.01
C MET A 10 17.99 -10.43 -40.15
N LYS A 11 17.60 -9.47 -39.30
CA LYS A 11 18.02 -8.06 -39.43
C LYS A 11 18.08 -7.34 -38.08
N ASN A 12 18.70 -6.16 -38.08
CA ASN A 12 18.69 -5.27 -36.91
C ASN A 12 17.29 -4.66 -36.72
N VAL A 13 16.69 -4.91 -35.55
CA VAL A 13 15.38 -4.38 -35.17
C VAL A 13 15.53 -3.44 -33.97
N CYS A 14 14.85 -2.30 -34.02
CA CYS A 14 14.77 -1.35 -32.90
C CYS A 14 13.34 -1.29 -32.37
N LEU A 15 13.17 -1.48 -31.06
CA LEU A 15 11.91 -1.29 -30.36
C LEU A 15 12.01 -0.02 -29.51
N ALA A 16 11.31 1.03 -29.92
CA ALA A 16 11.17 2.26 -29.14
C ALA A 16 10.00 2.10 -28.16
N VAL A 17 10.24 2.44 -26.89
CA VAL A 17 9.25 2.37 -25.81
C VAL A 17 9.21 3.69 -25.06
N LEU A 18 8.08 3.96 -24.38
CA LEU A 18 7.97 5.12 -23.51
C LEU A 18 8.70 4.85 -22.19
N GLY A 19 9.55 5.80 -21.78
CA GLY A 19 10.33 5.71 -20.55
C GLY A 19 11.51 4.73 -20.64
N ASP A 20 11.88 4.14 -19.50
CA ASP A 20 12.94 3.14 -19.45
C ASP A 20 12.40 1.74 -19.80
N PRO A 21 13.04 1.01 -20.74
CA PRO A 21 12.55 -0.27 -21.20
C PRO A 21 12.50 -1.36 -20.12
N LEU A 22 13.30 -1.29 -19.06
CA LEU A 22 13.37 -2.37 -18.07
C LEU A 22 12.70 -2.06 -16.74
N PHE A 23 12.12 -0.86 -16.60
CA PHE A 23 11.43 -0.48 -15.38
C PHE A 23 10.11 -1.25 -15.18
N ALA A 24 9.35 -1.49 -16.25
CA ALA A 24 8.17 -2.35 -16.23
C ALA A 24 8.53 -3.70 -16.88
N THR A 25 8.51 -4.77 -16.10
CA THR A 25 9.08 -6.10 -16.40
C THR A 25 8.62 -6.76 -17.71
N THR A 26 7.62 -6.22 -18.39
CA THR A 26 7.10 -6.68 -19.69
C THR A 26 8.19 -6.89 -20.74
N HIS A 27 9.17 -5.98 -20.84
CA HIS A 27 10.23 -6.10 -21.86
C HIS A 27 11.37 -7.04 -21.44
N LEU A 28 11.44 -7.46 -20.17
CA LEU A 28 12.38 -8.49 -19.73
C LEU A 28 12.11 -9.82 -20.45
N THR A 29 10.84 -10.15 -20.70
CA THR A 29 10.45 -11.33 -21.48
C THR A 29 11.07 -11.32 -22.86
N LEU A 30 11.09 -10.16 -23.55
CA LEU A 30 11.71 -10.04 -24.87
C LEU A 30 13.21 -10.35 -24.81
N ILE A 31 13.91 -9.86 -23.78
CA ILE A 31 15.34 -10.14 -23.57
C ILE A 31 15.59 -11.63 -23.31
N LEU A 32 14.75 -12.26 -22.49
CA LEU A 32 14.84 -13.69 -22.20
C LEU A 32 14.66 -14.52 -23.47
N GLU A 33 13.70 -14.15 -24.33
CA GLU A 33 13.49 -14.83 -25.61
C GLU A 33 14.65 -14.60 -26.60
N CYS A 34 15.20 -13.39 -26.69
CA CYS A 34 16.42 -13.14 -27.47
C CYS A 34 17.56 -14.06 -27.01
N ARG A 35 17.77 -14.21 -25.70
CA ARG A 35 18.79 -15.12 -25.15
C ARG A 35 18.52 -16.59 -25.50
N LYS A 36 17.28 -17.06 -25.39
CA LYS A 36 16.91 -18.44 -25.72
C LYS A 36 17.13 -18.76 -27.20
N ARG A 37 16.90 -17.80 -28.09
CA ARG A 37 17.09 -17.93 -29.54
C ARG A 37 18.48 -17.52 -30.03
N ASN A 38 19.40 -17.19 -29.11
CA ASN A 38 20.76 -16.74 -29.41
C ASN A 38 20.82 -15.48 -30.30
N ILE A 39 19.82 -14.60 -30.18
CA ILE A 39 19.74 -13.30 -30.85
C ILE A 39 20.50 -12.25 -30.04
N SER A 40 21.41 -11.52 -30.69
CA SER A 40 22.13 -10.40 -30.06
C SER A 40 21.18 -9.25 -29.76
N TYR A 41 21.27 -8.67 -28.57
CA TYR A 41 20.46 -7.52 -28.17
C TYR A 41 21.29 -6.49 -27.42
N LYS A 42 20.85 -5.23 -27.47
CA LYS A 42 21.39 -4.13 -26.69
C LYS A 42 20.23 -3.34 -26.09
N VAL A 43 20.27 -3.13 -24.78
CA VAL A 43 19.32 -2.26 -24.07
C VAL A 43 19.91 -0.88 -23.98
N ILE A 44 19.15 0.13 -24.37
CA ILE A 44 19.49 1.54 -24.16
C ILE A 44 18.54 2.05 -23.08
N HIS A 45 19.10 2.34 -21.91
CA HIS A 45 18.36 2.91 -20.79
C HIS A 45 17.93 4.34 -21.05
N ASN A 46 16.85 4.76 -20.40
CA ASN A 46 16.30 6.10 -20.54
C ASN A 46 15.71 6.58 -19.19
N THR A 47 15.22 7.81 -19.16
CA THR A 47 14.52 8.35 -17.99
C THR A 47 13.21 7.61 -17.76
N SER A 48 12.97 7.16 -16.52
CA SER A 48 11.70 6.57 -16.10
C SER A 48 10.84 7.60 -15.36
N ILE A 49 9.51 7.40 -15.36
CA ILE A 49 8.61 8.21 -14.55
C ILE A 49 9.02 8.17 -13.07
N ILE A 50 9.50 7.02 -12.57
CA ILE A 50 9.95 6.91 -11.17
C ILE A 50 11.16 7.79 -10.87
N SER A 51 12.17 7.81 -11.75
CA SER A 51 13.31 8.70 -11.56
C SER A 51 12.88 10.17 -11.54
N ILE A 52 11.88 10.55 -12.32
CA ILE A 52 11.34 11.92 -12.30
C ILE A 52 10.59 12.17 -10.98
N LEU A 53 9.69 11.27 -10.59
CA LEU A 53 8.90 11.40 -9.36
C LEU A 53 9.77 11.44 -8.09
N MET A 54 10.91 10.77 -8.07
CA MET A 54 11.82 10.80 -6.93
C MET A 54 12.63 12.10 -6.84
N ASN A 55 12.93 12.75 -7.97
CA ASN A 55 13.90 13.84 -8.01
C ASN A 55 13.29 15.22 -8.26
N SER A 56 12.08 15.31 -8.84
CA SER A 56 11.50 16.60 -9.26
C SER A 56 10.75 17.35 -8.17
N PHE A 57 10.48 16.73 -7.02
CA PHE A 57 9.64 17.32 -5.96
C PHE A 57 10.44 17.77 -4.71
N GLY A 58 11.77 17.74 -4.77
CA GLY A 58 12.62 18.11 -3.62
C GLY A 58 12.55 17.16 -2.43
N LEU A 59 11.93 15.99 -2.61
CA LEU A 59 11.95 14.89 -1.64
C LEU A 59 13.27 14.13 -1.75
N HIS A 60 13.76 13.58 -0.64
CA HIS A 60 15.00 12.81 -0.61
C HIS A 60 14.79 11.46 -1.31
N PRO A 61 15.57 11.11 -2.35
CA PRO A 61 15.40 9.85 -3.08
C PRO A 61 15.53 8.61 -2.18
N TYR A 62 16.42 8.66 -1.19
CA TYR A 62 16.65 7.57 -0.23
C TYR A 62 15.52 7.39 0.80
N LYS A 63 14.57 8.33 0.86
CA LYS A 63 13.37 8.21 1.69
C LYS A 63 12.17 7.66 0.92
N PHE A 64 12.32 7.23 -0.33
CA PHE A 64 11.25 6.50 -1.01
C PHE A 64 11.29 5.02 -0.64
N GLY A 65 10.11 4.49 -0.29
CA GLY A 65 9.93 3.09 0.04
C GLY A 65 9.47 2.26 -1.15
N LYS A 66 8.76 1.16 -0.86
CA LYS A 66 8.22 0.28 -1.87
C LYS A 66 7.19 1.04 -2.73
N ILE A 67 7.31 0.91 -4.05
CA ILE A 67 6.38 1.47 -5.03
C ILE A 67 5.27 0.46 -5.28
N ALA A 68 4.04 0.93 -5.51
CA ALA A 68 2.92 0.07 -5.89
C ALA A 68 2.09 0.69 -7.01
N THR A 69 1.37 -0.16 -7.74
CA THR A 69 0.42 0.27 -8.78
C THR A 69 -1.01 0.07 -8.29
N ILE A 70 -1.83 1.12 -8.41
CA ILE A 70 -3.26 1.06 -8.16
C ILE A 70 -3.95 0.77 -9.48
N VAL A 71 -4.68 -0.35 -9.51
CA VAL A 71 -5.40 -0.84 -10.69
C VAL A 71 -6.90 -0.75 -10.47
N ARG A 72 -7.67 -0.68 -11.56
CA ARG A 72 -9.13 -0.66 -11.58
C ARG A 72 -9.64 -2.03 -11.14
N LYS A 73 -9.93 -2.17 -9.82
CA LYS A 73 -10.40 -3.37 -9.09
C LYS A 73 -10.59 -4.62 -9.99
N SER A 74 -9.50 -5.39 -10.15
CA SER A 74 -9.49 -6.76 -10.70
C SER A 74 -8.11 -7.47 -10.62
N GLY A 75 -7.00 -6.74 -10.45
CA GLY A 75 -5.65 -7.33 -10.44
C GLY A 75 -4.82 -7.20 -9.15
N THR A 76 -4.87 -6.05 -8.47
CA THR A 76 -4.14 -5.82 -7.21
C THR A 76 -5.13 -5.65 -6.08
N PRO A 77 -5.08 -6.50 -5.03
CA PRO A 77 -5.94 -6.31 -3.86
C PRO A 77 -5.72 -4.91 -3.27
N ALA A 78 -6.80 -4.19 -2.95
CA ALA A 78 -6.73 -2.92 -2.20
C ALA A 78 -5.86 -3.06 -0.94
N THR A 79 -5.84 -4.26 -0.37
CA THR A 79 -4.91 -4.74 0.67
C THR A 79 -3.43 -4.45 0.37
N THR A 80 -2.92 -4.83 -0.80
CA THR A 80 -1.49 -4.64 -1.14
C THR A 80 -1.14 -3.17 -1.24
N VAL A 81 -2.01 -2.37 -1.87
CA VAL A 81 -1.84 -0.92 -2.02
C VAL A 81 -1.80 -0.27 -0.64
N TYR A 82 -2.79 -0.56 0.19
CA TYR A 82 -2.89 -0.02 1.54
C TYR A 82 -1.72 -0.42 2.44
N PHE A 83 -1.36 -1.70 2.48
CA PHE A 83 -0.24 -2.15 3.29
C PHE A 83 1.11 -1.64 2.78
N THR A 84 1.26 -1.39 1.47
CA THR A 84 2.46 -0.72 0.94
C THR A 84 2.58 0.70 1.49
N LEU A 85 1.49 1.49 1.47
CA LEU A 85 1.48 2.82 2.08
C LEU A 85 1.82 2.75 3.57
N TYR A 86 1.11 1.88 4.28
CA TYR A 86 1.25 1.70 5.72
C TYR A 86 2.69 1.33 6.11
N GLU A 87 3.28 0.31 5.48
CA GLU A 87 4.64 -0.16 5.80
C GLU A 87 5.71 0.89 5.51
N ASN A 88 5.53 1.67 4.43
CA ASN A 88 6.40 2.79 4.13
C ASN A 88 6.25 3.89 5.20
N LEU A 89 5.04 4.28 5.56
CA LEU A 89 4.79 5.33 6.55
C LEU A 89 5.30 4.95 7.96
N VAL A 90 5.16 3.68 8.38
CA VAL A 90 5.77 3.14 9.61
C VAL A 90 7.29 3.34 9.60
N LYS A 91 7.94 3.11 8.45
CA LYS A 91 9.38 3.29 8.26
C LYS A 91 9.78 4.74 7.95
N LYS A 92 8.84 5.69 8.02
CA LYS A 92 9.03 7.09 7.63
C LYS A 92 9.50 7.28 6.19
N LEU A 93 9.05 6.44 5.28
CA LEU A 93 9.34 6.48 3.85
C LEU A 93 8.16 7.06 3.04
N HIS A 94 8.45 7.87 2.02
CA HIS A 94 7.51 8.34 1.01
C HIS A 94 7.08 7.16 0.12
N THR A 95 5.84 7.20 -0.36
CA THR A 95 5.28 6.17 -1.23
C THR A 95 4.95 6.77 -2.59
N ILE A 96 5.39 6.12 -3.67
CA ILE A 96 4.90 6.39 -5.02
C ILE A 96 3.82 5.38 -5.34
N PHE A 97 2.67 5.88 -5.80
CA PHE A 97 1.65 5.07 -6.45
C PHE A 97 1.60 5.41 -7.94
N LEU A 98 1.83 4.39 -8.76
CA LEU A 98 1.51 4.45 -10.18
C LEU A 98 0.03 4.17 -10.36
N LEU A 99 -0.66 4.95 -11.19
CA LEU A 99 -2.07 4.72 -11.50
C LEU A 99 -2.17 4.03 -12.85
N GLU A 100 -2.87 2.90 -12.87
CA GLU A 100 -3.07 2.13 -14.09
C GLU A 100 -3.70 3.01 -15.17
N TYR A 101 -3.18 2.88 -16.39
CA TYR A 101 -3.74 3.48 -17.56
C TYR A 101 -3.49 2.58 -18.77
N ASP A 102 -4.57 2.16 -19.39
CA ASP A 102 -4.58 1.39 -20.62
C ASP A 102 -4.82 2.35 -21.80
N ILE A 103 -3.86 2.35 -22.73
CA ILE A 103 -3.84 3.29 -23.86
C ILE A 103 -4.91 2.93 -24.90
N GLU A 104 -5.22 1.64 -25.08
CA GLU A 104 -6.14 1.16 -26.13
C GLU A 104 -7.59 1.44 -25.75
N SER A 105 -7.97 1.06 -24.54
CA SER A 105 -9.30 1.29 -23.96
C SER A 105 -9.49 2.74 -23.49
N LYS A 106 -8.41 3.51 -23.32
CA LYS A 106 -8.39 4.83 -22.67
C LYS A 106 -8.95 4.81 -21.25
N GLU A 107 -8.93 3.64 -20.63
CA GLU A 107 -9.36 3.42 -19.27
C GLU A 107 -8.17 3.51 -18.31
N GLY A 108 -8.39 4.06 -17.13
CA GLY A 108 -7.38 4.11 -16.08
C GLY A 108 -7.94 4.45 -14.72
N VAL A 109 -7.09 4.49 -13.72
CA VAL A 109 -7.45 4.91 -12.36
C VAL A 109 -7.23 6.40 -12.24
N LYS A 110 -8.29 7.16 -11.92
CA LYS A 110 -8.14 8.58 -11.61
C LYS A 110 -7.63 8.78 -10.18
N PRO A 111 -7.00 9.92 -9.85
CA PRO A 111 -6.58 10.22 -8.49
C PRO A 111 -7.73 10.09 -7.46
N ASN A 112 -8.94 10.54 -7.79
CA ASN A 112 -10.11 10.45 -6.91
C ASN A 112 -10.49 8.98 -6.63
N ASP A 113 -10.42 8.10 -7.63
CA ASP A 113 -10.67 6.67 -7.47
C ASP A 113 -9.61 6.03 -6.56
N ALA A 114 -8.34 6.40 -6.74
CA ALA A 114 -7.24 5.95 -5.89
C ALA A 114 -7.41 6.38 -4.43
N PHE A 115 -7.87 7.62 -4.18
CA PHE A 115 -8.17 8.10 -2.84
C PHE A 115 -9.32 7.30 -2.20
N ASN A 116 -10.37 6.99 -2.97
CA ASN A 116 -11.48 6.18 -2.50
C ASN A 116 -11.03 4.74 -2.17
N ILE A 117 -10.20 4.12 -3.01
CA ILE A 117 -9.64 2.77 -2.75
C ILE A 117 -8.85 2.75 -1.43
N LEU A 118 -7.99 3.76 -1.20
CA LEU A 118 -7.22 3.87 0.03
C LEU A 118 -8.11 4.16 1.25
N LYS A 119 -9.16 4.96 1.09
CA LYS A 119 -10.13 5.27 2.13
C LYS A 119 -10.97 4.05 2.53
N GLU A 120 -11.49 3.30 1.56
CA GLU A 120 -12.21 2.05 1.81
C GLU A 120 -11.32 1.05 2.56
N ALA A 121 -10.04 0.94 2.18
CA ALA A 121 -9.10 0.10 2.90
C ALA A 121 -8.85 0.61 4.33
N GLU A 122 -8.71 1.92 4.54
CA GLU A 122 -8.61 2.50 5.89
C GLU A 122 -9.84 2.18 6.75
N GLU A 123 -11.06 2.21 6.21
CA GLU A 123 -12.28 1.89 6.97
C GLU A 123 -12.27 0.45 7.50
N VAL A 124 -11.64 -0.47 6.77
CA VAL A 124 -11.45 -1.87 7.16
C VAL A 124 -10.29 -2.05 8.14
N TYR A 125 -9.13 -1.46 7.86
CA TYR A 125 -7.89 -1.72 8.60
C TYR A 125 -7.64 -0.77 9.77
N LYS A 126 -8.12 0.47 9.70
CA LYS A 126 -8.07 1.49 10.76
C LYS A 126 -6.69 1.73 11.38
N LEU A 127 -5.65 1.71 10.54
CA LEU A 127 -4.24 1.88 10.94
C LEU A 127 -3.79 3.33 10.99
N GLY A 128 -4.64 4.28 10.57
CA GLY A 128 -4.27 5.68 10.41
C GLY A 128 -3.30 5.91 9.26
N ALA A 129 -3.28 5.02 8.26
CA ALA A 129 -2.39 5.13 7.10
C ALA A 129 -2.88 6.17 6.09
N PHE A 130 -4.20 6.34 5.98
CA PHE A 130 -4.80 7.25 5.04
C PHE A 130 -6.04 7.94 5.63
N SER A 131 -6.26 9.23 5.35
CA SER A 131 -7.45 9.96 5.76
C SER A 131 -7.71 11.15 4.82
N SER A 132 -8.81 11.87 5.05
CA SER A 132 -9.10 13.14 4.36
C SER A 132 -8.05 14.22 4.62
N GLU A 133 -7.30 14.09 5.73
CA GLU A 133 -6.18 14.96 6.08
C GLU A 133 -4.84 14.42 5.58
N THR A 134 -4.77 13.31 4.84
CA THR A 134 -3.49 12.88 4.25
C THR A 134 -3.05 13.90 3.20
N PHE A 135 -1.79 14.34 3.27
CA PHE A 135 -1.20 15.20 2.25
C PHE A 135 -0.71 14.34 1.07
N VAL A 136 -1.03 14.74 -0.15
CA VAL A 136 -0.70 14.01 -1.38
C VAL A 136 -0.20 14.98 -2.45
N ILE A 137 0.78 14.52 -3.23
CA ILE A 137 1.20 15.16 -4.47
C ILE A 137 0.64 14.33 -5.63
N VAL A 138 -0.15 14.96 -6.50
CA VAL A 138 -0.69 14.37 -7.72
C VAL A 138 0.06 14.94 -8.90
N ALA A 139 0.81 14.08 -9.59
CA ALA A 139 1.59 14.43 -10.76
C ALA A 139 0.83 13.98 -12.01
N CYS A 140 0.37 14.92 -12.83
CA CYS A 140 -0.42 14.65 -14.02
C CYS A 140 0.41 14.91 -15.27
N ARG A 141 0.52 13.91 -16.15
CA ARG A 141 1.14 14.05 -17.48
C ARG A 141 2.53 14.68 -17.43
N VAL A 142 3.33 14.21 -16.49
CA VAL A 142 4.68 14.72 -16.21
C VAL A 142 5.53 14.78 -17.48
N HIS A 143 6.15 15.93 -17.74
CA HIS A 143 6.95 16.30 -18.90
C HIS A 143 6.19 16.34 -20.25
N ARG A 144 4.86 16.51 -20.21
CA ARG A 144 4.04 16.88 -21.38
C ARG A 144 3.67 18.37 -21.34
N GLU A 145 3.26 18.93 -22.46
CA GLU A 145 2.86 20.35 -22.56
C GLU A 145 1.72 20.73 -21.61
N ASP A 146 0.85 19.76 -21.29
CA ASP A 146 -0.28 19.91 -20.38
C ASP A 146 0.00 19.31 -18.99
N GLU A 147 1.27 19.27 -18.58
CA GLU A 147 1.69 18.87 -17.23
C GLU A 147 0.98 19.73 -16.18
N LYS A 148 0.45 19.06 -15.14
CA LYS A 148 -0.10 19.73 -13.97
C LYS A 148 0.27 18.98 -12.69
N ILE A 149 0.73 19.72 -11.69
CA ILE A 149 1.04 19.20 -10.37
C ILE A 149 0.06 19.79 -9.37
N TYR A 150 -0.57 18.93 -8.58
CA TYR A 150 -1.44 19.35 -7.48
C TYR A 150 -0.88 18.84 -6.16
N MET A 151 -0.83 19.70 -5.16
CA MET A 151 -0.31 19.36 -3.83
C MET A 151 -1.29 19.85 -2.78
N GLY A 152 -1.77 18.95 -1.92
CA GLY A 152 -2.77 19.33 -0.93
C GLY A 152 -3.24 18.16 -0.08
N ARG A 153 -4.18 18.46 0.83
CA ARG A 153 -4.86 17.43 1.62
C ARG A 153 -5.88 16.72 0.73
N VAL A 154 -6.12 15.42 0.96
CA VAL A 154 -7.07 14.63 0.16
C VAL A 154 -8.45 15.31 0.05
N LYS A 155 -8.96 15.89 1.13
CA LYS A 155 -10.24 16.63 1.12
C LYS A 155 -10.29 17.79 0.12
N GLU A 156 -9.17 18.46 -0.12
CA GLU A 156 -9.07 19.60 -1.05
C GLU A 156 -8.92 19.09 -2.49
N LEU A 157 -8.24 17.95 -2.65
CA LEU A 157 -7.95 17.34 -3.94
C LEU A 157 -9.13 16.53 -4.53
N LEU A 158 -10.08 16.09 -3.70
CA LEU A 158 -11.24 15.31 -4.13
C LEU A 158 -12.19 16.06 -5.06
N GLU A 159 -12.21 17.40 -5.01
CA GLU A 159 -13.08 18.24 -5.84
C GLU A 159 -12.43 18.64 -7.17
N ILE A 160 -11.16 18.25 -7.40
CA ILE A 160 -10.39 18.67 -8.56
C ILE A 160 -10.62 17.72 -9.74
N ASP A 161 -10.86 18.28 -10.92
CA ASP A 161 -10.69 17.56 -12.18
C ASP A 161 -9.22 17.61 -12.64
N PHE A 162 -8.57 16.46 -12.57
CA PHE A 162 -7.16 16.29 -12.93
C PHE A 162 -6.92 16.25 -14.45
N GLY A 163 -7.95 16.37 -15.28
CA GLY A 163 -7.87 16.32 -16.74
C GLY A 163 -7.65 14.90 -17.25
N GLN A 164 -6.87 14.72 -18.32
CA GLN A 164 -6.65 13.41 -18.96
C GLN A 164 -5.47 12.63 -18.36
N PRO A 165 -5.46 11.28 -18.40
CA PRO A 165 -4.31 10.48 -17.95
C PRO A 165 -3.02 10.72 -18.78
N PRO A 166 -1.85 10.24 -18.32
CA PRO A 166 -1.62 9.44 -17.10
C PRO A 166 -1.37 10.28 -15.84
N TYR A 167 -1.49 9.63 -14.69
CA TYR A 167 -1.28 10.23 -13.37
C TYR A 167 -0.36 9.38 -12.50
N SER A 168 0.26 10.01 -11.51
CA SER A 168 0.97 9.33 -10.44
C SER A 168 0.77 10.07 -9.13
N LEU A 169 0.82 9.35 -8.01
CA LEU A 169 0.68 9.93 -6.68
C LEU A 169 1.97 9.77 -5.89
N ILE A 170 2.30 10.77 -5.10
CA ILE A 170 3.30 10.67 -4.05
C ILE A 170 2.63 10.98 -2.72
N ILE A 171 2.67 10.02 -1.80
CA ILE A 171 2.24 10.23 -0.41
C ILE A 171 3.48 10.30 0.46
N PRO A 172 3.92 11.50 0.88
CA PRO A 172 5.11 11.64 1.68
C PRO A 172 4.90 11.14 3.12
N SER A 173 5.93 10.60 3.75
CA SER A 173 6.00 10.42 5.22
C SER A 173 6.29 11.75 5.94
N GLU A 174 6.67 11.68 7.22
CA GLU A 174 7.34 12.78 7.92
C GLU A 174 8.45 13.41 7.06
N LEU A 175 8.29 14.69 6.72
CA LEU A 175 9.26 15.42 5.91
C LEU A 175 10.49 15.83 6.73
N HIS A 176 11.66 15.67 6.14
CA HIS A 176 12.91 16.27 6.59
C HIS A 176 12.84 17.80 6.42
N PHE A 177 13.61 18.56 7.20
CA PHE A 177 13.52 20.02 7.15
C PHE A 177 13.82 20.60 5.76
N MET A 178 14.80 20.01 5.05
CA MET A 178 15.11 20.39 3.66
C MET A 178 13.99 20.06 2.67
N GLU A 179 13.29 18.93 2.85
CA GLU A 179 12.17 18.55 1.99
C GLU A 179 11.01 19.54 2.15
N ARG A 180 10.76 19.99 3.39
CA ARG A 180 9.76 21.04 3.67
C ARG A 180 10.12 22.36 3.01
N GLU A 181 11.40 22.75 3.11
CA GLU A 181 11.91 23.96 2.49
C GLU A 181 11.79 23.89 0.96
N ALA A 182 12.20 22.77 0.35
CA ALA A 182 12.10 22.56 -1.08
C ALA A 182 10.64 22.65 -1.56
N LEU A 183 9.71 21.97 -0.88
CA LEU A 183 8.29 22.05 -1.22
C LEU A 183 7.70 23.47 -1.07
N SER A 184 8.15 24.22 -0.07
CA SER A 184 7.69 25.60 0.16
C SER A 184 8.22 26.55 -0.92
N VAL A 185 9.51 26.48 -1.23
CA VAL A 185 10.17 27.40 -2.18
C VAL A 185 9.80 27.06 -3.63
N LEU A 186 9.76 25.77 -4.00
CA LEU A 186 9.53 25.35 -5.37
C LEU A 186 8.05 25.34 -5.76
N PHE A 187 7.15 25.08 -4.82
CA PHE A 187 5.72 24.89 -5.09
C PHE A 187 4.81 25.85 -4.29
N GLY A 188 5.37 26.84 -3.60
CA GLY A 188 4.58 27.90 -2.94
C GLY A 188 3.74 27.43 -1.74
N LEU A 189 4.11 26.30 -1.10
CA LEU A 189 3.37 25.77 0.04
C LEU A 189 3.67 26.60 1.31
N GLU A 190 2.74 27.48 1.69
CA GLU A 190 2.92 28.41 2.81
C GLU A 190 2.82 27.76 4.21
N LYS A 191 2.13 26.62 4.34
CA LYS A 191 1.91 25.95 5.64
C LYS A 191 3.04 24.96 5.98
N ARG A 192 4.13 25.50 6.54
CA ARG A 192 5.44 24.84 6.76
C ARG A 192 5.47 23.67 7.78
N ASN A 193 4.50 23.56 8.70
CA ASN A 193 4.75 22.85 9.97
C ASN A 193 4.03 21.50 10.18
N GLU A 194 3.20 21.02 9.24
CA GLU A 194 2.28 19.90 9.55
C GLU A 194 2.18 18.78 8.50
N ILE A 195 3.06 18.77 7.49
CA ILE A 195 3.10 17.63 6.55
C ILE A 195 3.87 16.49 7.22
N ASN A 196 3.12 15.65 7.93
CA ASN A 196 3.60 14.41 8.51
C ASN A 196 2.47 13.37 8.46
N ASN A 197 2.38 12.64 7.35
CA ASN A 197 1.41 11.56 7.21
C ASN A 197 1.74 10.35 8.11
N SER A 198 2.96 10.26 8.65
CA SER A 198 3.35 9.19 9.57
C SER A 198 2.87 9.40 11.01
N LYS A 199 2.31 10.57 11.34
CA LYS A 199 1.97 10.95 12.73
C LYS A 199 0.86 10.10 13.35
N MET A 200 -0.11 9.64 12.55
CA MET A 200 -1.29 8.91 13.02
C MET A 200 -1.19 7.39 12.83
N ILE A 201 -0.03 6.89 12.39
CA ILE A 201 0.20 5.48 12.10
C ILE A 201 0.19 4.68 13.40
N LYS A 202 -0.72 3.71 13.50
CA LYS A 202 -0.71 2.67 14.54
C LYS A 202 0.32 1.60 14.22
N LYS A 203 0.91 0.96 15.22
CA LYS A 203 1.88 -0.12 14.98
C LYS A 203 1.17 -1.38 14.44
N LYS A 204 1.88 -2.21 13.66
CA LYS A 204 1.26 -3.36 12.96
C LYS A 204 0.78 -4.39 13.97
N VAL A 205 1.54 -4.53 15.05
CA VAL A 205 1.18 -5.36 16.19
C VAL A 205 -0.11 -4.86 16.84
N GLU A 206 -0.26 -3.54 17.00
CA GLU A 206 -1.47 -2.93 17.56
C GLU A 206 -2.72 -3.36 16.77
N TYR A 207 -2.64 -3.29 15.43
CA TYR A 207 -3.72 -3.77 14.57
C TYR A 207 -3.99 -5.26 14.69
N LEU A 208 -2.94 -6.08 14.60
CA LEU A 208 -3.09 -7.53 14.64
C LEU A 208 -3.72 -7.96 15.96
N VAL A 209 -3.25 -7.42 17.08
CA VAL A 209 -3.82 -7.65 18.40
C VAL A 209 -5.29 -7.24 18.43
N TYR A 210 -5.66 -6.02 18.04
CA TYR A 210 -7.07 -5.61 18.05
C TYR A 210 -7.95 -6.45 17.13
N LYS A 211 -7.46 -6.83 15.94
CA LYS A 211 -8.19 -7.69 14.99
C LYS A 211 -8.44 -9.07 15.58
N TYR A 212 -7.38 -9.75 16.01
CA TYR A 212 -7.48 -11.11 16.53
C TYR A 212 -8.25 -11.14 17.85
N VAL A 213 -8.06 -10.15 18.73
CA VAL A 213 -8.90 -10.01 19.93
C VAL A 213 -10.37 -9.87 19.55
N GLY A 214 -10.69 -9.01 18.59
CA GLY A 214 -12.06 -8.82 18.11
C GLY A 214 -12.69 -10.09 17.52
N ASN A 215 -11.94 -10.84 16.71
CA ASN A 215 -12.38 -12.11 16.14
C ASN A 215 -12.56 -13.18 17.22
N THR A 216 -11.61 -13.29 18.15
CA THR A 216 -11.65 -14.25 19.26
C THR A 216 -12.80 -13.97 20.21
N ARG A 217 -13.10 -12.70 20.52
CA ARG A 217 -14.28 -12.34 21.34
C ARG A 217 -15.58 -12.78 20.68
N LYS A 218 -15.73 -12.60 19.36
CA LYS A 218 -16.91 -13.09 18.62
C LYS A 218 -17.02 -14.62 18.66
N ALA A 219 -15.90 -15.32 18.43
CA ALA A 219 -15.84 -16.77 18.52
C ALA A 219 -16.20 -17.27 19.93
N LEU A 220 -15.72 -16.58 20.98
CA LEU A 220 -16.02 -16.86 22.38
C LEU A 220 -17.51 -16.65 22.70
N GLU A 221 -18.11 -15.55 22.23
CA GLU A 221 -19.55 -15.30 22.40
C GLU A 221 -20.40 -16.40 21.76
N ASP A 222 -20.03 -16.84 20.56
CA ASP A 222 -20.72 -17.93 19.87
C ASP A 222 -20.51 -19.29 20.56
N ALA A 223 -19.32 -19.54 21.11
CA ALA A 223 -19.03 -20.71 21.94
C ALA A 223 -19.92 -20.74 23.19
N ARG A 224 -20.01 -19.62 23.92
CA ARG A 224 -20.84 -19.47 25.14
C ARG A 224 -22.33 -19.69 24.88
N LYS A 225 -22.82 -19.43 23.66
CA LYS A 225 -24.23 -19.68 23.28
C LYS A 225 -24.50 -21.15 22.99
N ARG A 226 -23.52 -21.89 22.46
CA ARG A 226 -23.68 -23.27 21.98
C ARG A 226 -23.34 -24.32 23.04
N LEU A 227 -22.45 -24.00 23.98
CA LEU A 227 -21.95 -24.95 24.97
C LEU A 227 -22.55 -24.70 26.36
N PRO A 228 -22.77 -25.76 27.17
CA PRO A 228 -23.29 -25.63 28.52
C PRO A 228 -22.27 -24.93 29.44
N ARG A 229 -22.70 -23.87 30.12
CA ARG A 229 -21.84 -23.00 30.94
C ARG A 229 -21.02 -23.75 31.99
N LYS A 230 -21.62 -24.68 32.73
CA LYS A 230 -20.97 -25.31 33.91
C LYS A 230 -19.68 -26.08 33.62
N GLU A 231 -19.48 -26.60 32.42
CA GLU A 231 -18.30 -27.42 32.09
C GLU A 231 -17.15 -26.59 31.51
N PHE A 232 -17.46 -25.50 30.79
CA PHE A 232 -16.49 -24.69 30.05
C PHE A 232 -16.31 -23.27 30.59
N ASP A 233 -17.03 -22.87 31.66
CA ASP A 233 -16.98 -21.50 32.21
C ASP A 233 -15.55 -21.07 32.56
N SER A 234 -14.75 -21.93 33.21
CA SER A 234 -13.36 -21.62 33.55
C SER A 234 -12.46 -21.45 32.32
N LEU A 235 -12.71 -22.23 31.26
CA LEU A 235 -11.99 -22.09 30.00
C LEU A 235 -12.33 -20.76 29.33
N PHE A 236 -13.62 -20.41 29.26
CA PHE A 236 -14.09 -19.17 28.65
C PHE A 236 -13.62 -17.94 29.42
N GLU A 237 -13.62 -18.00 30.75
CA GLU A 237 -13.07 -16.94 31.60
C GLU A 237 -11.57 -16.76 31.36
N ASN A 238 -10.79 -17.84 31.26
CA ASN A 238 -9.37 -17.76 30.93
C ASN A 238 -9.12 -17.15 29.54
N VAL A 239 -9.91 -17.53 28.52
CA VAL A 239 -9.84 -16.91 27.18
C VAL A 239 -10.08 -15.40 27.29
N GLU A 240 -11.11 -14.98 28.02
CA GLU A 240 -11.44 -13.57 28.21
C GLU A 240 -10.31 -12.80 28.94
N CYS A 241 -9.74 -13.37 29.99
CA CYS A 241 -8.59 -12.82 30.70
C CYS A 241 -7.37 -12.66 29.78
N TYR A 242 -7.04 -13.65 28.95
CA TYR A 242 -5.94 -13.55 27.99
C TYR A 242 -6.18 -12.45 26.95
N LEU A 243 -7.42 -12.26 26.49
CA LEU A 243 -7.76 -11.19 25.56
C LEU A 243 -7.64 -9.80 26.19
N ASP A 244 -8.05 -9.65 27.45
CA ASP A 244 -7.89 -8.41 28.19
C ASP A 244 -6.42 -8.11 28.50
N ASP A 245 -5.65 -9.14 28.86
CA ASP A 245 -4.20 -9.03 29.05
C ASP A 245 -3.48 -8.67 27.74
N ALA A 246 -3.92 -9.18 26.60
CA ALA A 246 -3.35 -8.80 25.31
C ALA A 246 -3.49 -7.28 25.04
N ILE A 247 -4.66 -6.70 25.32
CA ILE A 247 -4.89 -5.26 25.21
C ILE A 247 -4.04 -4.51 26.24
N ARG A 248 -3.97 -5.01 27.48
CA ARG A 248 -3.16 -4.40 28.55
C ARG A 248 -1.68 -4.35 28.18
N PHE A 249 -1.08 -5.47 27.76
CA PHE A 249 0.32 -5.53 27.34
C PHE A 249 0.59 -4.64 26.13
N LEU A 250 -0.34 -4.57 25.18
CA LEU A 250 -0.22 -3.68 24.03
C LEU A 250 -0.15 -2.21 24.46
N ASN A 251 -1.02 -1.78 25.39
CA ASN A 251 -1.01 -0.42 25.93
C ASN A 251 0.26 -0.09 26.74
N LEU A 252 0.92 -1.11 27.30
CA LEU A 252 2.21 -0.98 27.97
C LEU A 252 3.41 -0.99 27.00
N GLY A 253 3.17 -1.21 25.70
CA GLY A 253 4.23 -1.31 24.69
C GLY A 253 4.88 -2.70 24.57
N GLU A 254 4.37 -3.69 25.30
CA GLU A 254 4.87 -5.07 25.32
C GLU A 254 4.26 -5.90 24.17
N GLU A 255 4.62 -5.54 22.93
CA GLU A 255 4.06 -6.07 21.69
C GLU A 255 4.13 -7.61 21.57
N ASN A 256 5.25 -8.20 21.98
CA ASN A 256 5.44 -9.66 21.93
C ASN A 256 4.52 -10.40 22.91
N LEU A 257 4.36 -9.86 24.13
CA LEU A 257 3.46 -10.43 25.14
C LEU A 257 2.01 -10.30 24.70
N ALA A 258 1.64 -9.16 24.11
CA ALA A 258 0.30 -8.95 23.57
C ALA A 258 -0.06 -10.01 22.52
N MET A 259 0.83 -10.25 21.54
CA MET A 259 0.62 -11.29 20.51
C MET A 259 0.58 -12.71 21.10
N LEU A 260 1.41 -12.99 22.11
CA LEU A 260 1.43 -14.28 22.80
C LEU A 260 0.10 -14.56 23.50
N CYS A 261 -0.44 -13.58 24.22
CA CYS A 261 -1.74 -13.68 24.91
C CYS A 261 -2.89 -13.93 23.92
N VAL A 262 -2.90 -13.24 22.77
CA VAL A 262 -3.87 -13.51 21.70
C VAL A 262 -3.75 -14.95 21.19
N GLY A 263 -2.53 -15.41 20.91
CA GLY A 263 -2.30 -16.78 20.43
C GLY A 263 -2.75 -17.85 21.42
N TYR A 264 -2.56 -17.63 22.72
CA TYR A 264 -3.10 -18.52 23.77
C TYR A 264 -4.62 -18.53 23.77
N ALA A 265 -5.27 -17.36 23.68
CA ALA A 265 -6.73 -17.25 23.65
C ALA A 265 -7.34 -17.96 22.43
N GLU A 266 -6.81 -17.74 21.23
CA GLU A 266 -7.25 -18.44 20.00
C GLU A 266 -7.00 -19.95 20.11
N GLY A 267 -5.82 -20.35 20.61
CA GLY A 267 -5.45 -21.75 20.77
C GLY A 267 -6.36 -22.53 21.71
N LEU A 268 -6.84 -21.92 22.80
CA LEU A 268 -7.81 -22.53 23.71
C LEU A 268 -9.16 -22.79 23.03
N LEU A 269 -9.64 -21.88 22.19
CA LEU A 269 -10.88 -22.06 21.42
C LEU A 269 -10.70 -23.09 20.30
N ASP A 270 -9.58 -23.06 19.59
CA ASP A 270 -9.27 -24.04 18.55
C ASP A 270 -9.08 -25.46 19.14
N ALA A 271 -8.63 -25.59 20.39
CA ALA A 271 -8.58 -26.89 21.07
C ALA A 271 -9.97 -27.54 21.16
N LEU A 272 -11.03 -26.77 21.46
CA LEU A 272 -12.41 -27.26 21.45
C LEU A 272 -12.85 -27.68 20.03
N ARG A 273 -12.39 -26.94 19.01
CA ARG A 273 -12.64 -27.27 17.62
C ARG A 273 -12.00 -28.59 17.21
N PHE A 274 -10.73 -28.80 17.58
CA PHE A 274 -10.02 -30.05 17.28
C PHE A 274 -10.57 -31.27 18.00
N GLN A 275 -11.18 -31.08 19.18
CA GLN A 275 -11.89 -32.14 19.89
C GLN A 275 -13.28 -32.42 19.32
N GLY A 276 -13.72 -31.70 18.28
CA GLY A 276 -15.05 -31.85 17.69
C GLY A 276 -16.19 -31.33 18.58
N ILE A 277 -15.86 -30.62 19.65
CA ILE A 277 -16.82 -30.09 20.64
C ILE A 277 -17.53 -28.85 20.08
N LEU A 278 -16.85 -28.06 19.25
CA LEU A 278 -17.37 -26.80 18.72
C LEU A 278 -16.88 -26.51 17.31
N GLU A 279 -17.78 -26.27 16.36
CA GLU A 279 -17.41 -25.70 15.06
C GLU A 279 -17.33 -24.17 15.13
N LEU A 280 -16.12 -23.63 15.02
CA LEU A 280 -15.84 -22.19 14.95
C LEU A 280 -15.56 -21.75 13.52
N LYS A 281 -16.08 -20.57 13.16
CA LYS A 281 -15.70 -19.83 11.94
C LYS A 281 -15.03 -18.52 12.37
N TRP A 282 -13.79 -18.33 11.94
CA TRP A 282 -12.96 -17.16 12.21
C TRP A 282 -13.24 -16.02 11.22
#